data_AF-A0A6J1Q8Z5-F1
#
_entry.id   AF-A0A6J1Q8Z5-F1
#
_cell.length_a   1.000
_cell.length_b   1.000
_cell.length_c   1.000
_cell.angle_alpha   90.00
_cell.angle_beta   90.00
_cell.angle_gamma   90.00
#
_symmetry.space_group_name_H-M   'P 1'
#
loop_
_entity.id
_entity.type
_entity.pdbx_description
1 polymer ?
#
loop_
_entity_poly.entity_id
_entity_poly.type
_entity_poly.pdbx_seq_one_letter_code
_entity_poly.pdbx_strand_id
1 'polypeptide(L)'
;MRIIHGSGYSDEDKRGFIKLVYQNIFMAMQSMIRAMDLLKIQYGDSSNIEKAELVRSVDFETVTTFESPYVEAIKDLWADAGIQECYDRRREYQLTDSAKYYLMEIDRVAASNYLPTEQDILRVRVPTTGIIEYPFDLEEIRFRMVDVGGQRSERRKWIHCFENVTSIIFLVALSEYDQILFESENENRMEESKALFKTIITYPWFQHSSVILFLNKKDLLEEKIMYSHLVDYFPEYDGPKQQDVPAREFILKVYLNCNPDPDRMCYSHFTCATGLFEYLSVPSRKCRFSSYLSNSLVMLFRAALVLFIVTLPLRYFSIHVVIYY
;
A
#
# COMPACT_ATOMS: atom_id res chain seq x y z
N MET A 1 0.84 -6.19 11.62
CA MET A 1 1.50 -7.06 12.63
C MET A 1 1.79 -6.37 13.95
N ARG A 2 2.47 -5.21 14.00
CA ARG A 2 2.74 -4.55 15.29
C ARG A 2 1.48 -4.25 16.12
N ILE A 3 0.37 -3.86 15.47
CA ILE A 3 -0.92 -3.59 16.14
C ILE A 3 -1.61 -4.87 16.64
N ILE A 4 -1.64 -5.93 15.81
CA ILE A 4 -2.45 -7.13 16.09
C ILE A 4 -1.68 -8.19 16.91
N HIS A 5 -0.38 -8.36 16.63
CA HIS A 5 0.49 -9.42 17.16
C HIS A 5 1.74 -8.90 17.86
N GLY A 6 1.88 -7.57 17.97
CA GLY A 6 2.99 -6.92 18.66
C GLY A 6 2.50 -6.10 19.85
N SER A 7 3.35 -5.21 20.35
CA SER A 7 3.02 -4.31 21.48
C SER A 7 2.15 -3.10 21.10
N GLY A 8 1.64 -3.05 19.87
CA GLY A 8 0.98 -1.85 19.33
C GLY A 8 1.95 -0.67 19.17
N TYR A 9 1.39 0.52 19.05
CA TYR A 9 2.15 1.77 19.04
C TYR A 9 1.94 2.50 20.37
N SER A 10 3.01 2.65 21.15
CA SER A 10 2.99 3.52 22.32
C SER A 10 2.86 4.99 21.90
N ASP A 11 2.48 5.87 22.83
CA ASP A 11 2.42 7.30 22.52
C ASP A 11 3.78 7.86 22.08
N GLU A 12 4.89 7.30 22.58
CA GLU A 12 6.23 7.68 22.14
C GLU A 12 6.51 7.23 20.69
N ASP A 13 6.07 6.04 20.31
CA ASP A 13 6.14 5.61 18.92
C ASP A 13 5.29 6.51 18.01
N LYS A 14 4.07 6.86 18.45
CA LYS A 14 3.16 7.73 17.71
C LYS A 14 3.77 9.11 17.48
N ARG A 15 4.45 9.68 18.48
CA ARG A 15 5.20 10.95 18.32
C ARG A 15 6.26 10.87 17.22
N GLY A 16 6.94 9.73 17.08
CA GLY A 16 7.89 9.49 16.00
C GLY A 16 7.29 9.62 14.59
N PHE A 17 5.97 9.46 14.43
CA PHE A 17 5.28 9.60 13.15
C PHE A 17 4.79 11.01 12.83
N ILE A 18 4.80 11.94 13.80
CA ILE A 18 4.30 13.32 13.62
C ILE A 18 4.99 13.98 12.43
N LYS A 19 6.33 13.96 12.43
CA LYS A 19 7.15 14.52 11.36
C LYS A 19 6.72 13.94 10.00
N LEU A 20 6.64 12.62 9.91
CA LEU A 20 6.33 11.92 8.66
C LEU A 20 4.94 12.29 8.11
N VAL A 21 3.95 12.50 8.97
CA VAL A 21 2.61 12.98 8.56
C VAL A 21 2.71 14.37 7.94
N TYR A 22 3.42 15.29 8.58
CA TYR A 22 3.60 16.65 8.04
C TYR A 22 4.30 16.62 6.68
N GLN A 23 5.39 15.86 6.56
CA GLN A 23 6.11 15.70 5.29
C GLN A 23 5.20 15.14 4.19
N ASN A 24 4.32 14.19 4.51
CA ASN A 24 3.35 13.63 3.57
C ASN A 24 2.33 14.66 3.07
N ILE A 25 1.88 15.56 3.94
CA ILE A 25 0.95 16.65 3.59
C ILE A 25 1.63 17.64 2.64
N PHE A 26 2.84 18.11 2.98
CA PHE A 26 3.60 19.01 2.11
C PHE A 26 3.89 18.36 0.76
N MET A 27 4.38 17.12 0.75
CA MET A 27 4.66 16.38 -0.47
C MET A 27 3.41 16.24 -1.36
N ALA A 28 2.24 15.94 -0.77
CA ALA A 28 0.99 15.82 -1.52
C ALA A 28 0.59 17.17 -2.15
N MET A 29 0.56 18.25 -1.35
CA MET A 29 0.19 19.58 -1.85
C MET A 29 1.16 20.09 -2.91
N GLN A 30 2.47 19.95 -2.70
CA GLN A 30 3.48 20.33 -3.69
C GLN A 30 3.38 19.52 -4.99
N SER A 31 2.95 18.27 -4.92
CA SER A 31 2.72 17.46 -6.13
C SER A 31 1.50 17.95 -6.92
N MET A 32 0.43 18.38 -6.23
CA MET A 32 -0.72 19.00 -6.89
C MET A 32 -0.39 20.37 -7.48
N ILE A 33 0.34 21.22 -6.75
CA ILE A 33 0.79 22.53 -7.25
C ILE A 33 1.61 22.36 -8.54
N ARG A 34 2.56 21.42 -8.58
CA ARG A 34 3.33 21.12 -9.80
C ARG A 34 2.45 20.58 -10.93
N ALA A 35 1.45 19.77 -10.59
CA ALA A 35 0.51 19.23 -11.57
C ALA A 35 -0.40 20.31 -12.16
N MET A 36 -0.80 21.34 -11.41
CA MET A 36 -1.53 22.50 -11.95
C MET A 36 -0.76 23.13 -13.12
N ASP A 37 0.55 23.34 -12.96
CA ASP A 37 1.41 23.93 -14.01
C ASP A 37 1.53 23.01 -15.23
N LEU A 38 1.62 21.69 -15.02
CA LEU A 38 1.71 20.69 -16.07
C LEU A 38 0.40 20.58 -16.87
N LEU A 39 -0.73 20.52 -16.16
CA LEU A 39 -2.06 20.34 -16.71
C LEU A 39 -2.72 21.65 -17.16
N LYS A 40 -2.04 22.79 -16.95
CA LYS A 40 -2.49 24.14 -17.28
C LYS A 40 -3.82 24.52 -16.63
N ILE A 41 -4.02 24.06 -15.39
CA ILE A 41 -5.19 24.38 -14.57
C ILE A 41 -4.92 25.70 -13.85
N GLN A 42 -5.89 26.60 -13.87
CA GLN A 42 -5.81 27.89 -13.17
C GLN A 42 -6.34 27.75 -11.75
N TYR A 43 -5.79 28.54 -10.82
CA TYR A 43 -6.37 28.66 -9.48
C TYR A 43 -7.76 29.31 -9.58
N GLY A 44 -8.70 28.83 -8.75
CA GLY A 44 -10.01 29.44 -8.61
C GLY A 44 -9.93 30.83 -7.97
N ASP A 45 -9.03 31.00 -7.00
CA ASP A 45 -8.68 32.29 -6.41
C ASP A 45 -7.23 32.68 -6.72
N SER A 46 -7.04 33.85 -7.34
CA SER A 46 -5.72 34.44 -7.61
C SER A 46 -4.83 34.61 -6.38
N SER A 47 -5.42 34.78 -5.17
CA SER A 47 -4.64 34.88 -3.93
C SER A 47 -3.90 33.58 -3.58
N ASN A 48 -4.37 32.44 -4.10
CA ASN A 48 -3.76 31.15 -3.87
C ASN A 48 -2.45 30.95 -4.65
N ILE A 49 -2.13 31.81 -5.62
CA ILE A 49 -0.85 31.79 -6.33
C ILE A 49 0.30 32.04 -5.33
N GLU A 50 0.17 33.05 -4.47
CA GLU A 50 1.20 33.38 -3.46
C GLU A 50 1.30 32.27 -2.40
N LYS A 51 0.18 31.69 -1.99
CA LYS A 51 0.14 30.56 -1.05
C LYS A 51 0.78 29.31 -1.64
N ALA A 52 0.56 29.05 -2.93
CA ALA A 52 1.20 27.95 -3.64
C ALA A 52 2.71 28.15 -3.71
N GLU A 53 3.19 29.38 -3.96
CA GLU A 53 4.62 29.69 -3.96
C GLU A 53 5.24 29.46 -2.57
N LEU A 54 4.56 29.91 -1.52
CA LEU A 54 4.95 29.69 -0.14
C LEU A 54 5.12 28.19 0.15
N VAL A 55 4.11 27.37 -0.14
CA VAL A 55 4.17 25.91 0.09
C VAL A 55 5.22 25.24 -0.79
N ARG A 56 5.40 25.67 -2.04
CA ARG A 56 6.38 25.11 -2.98
C ARG A 56 7.82 25.38 -2.57
N SER A 57 8.07 26.51 -1.89
CA SER A 57 9.41 26.90 -1.45
C SER A 57 9.97 26.04 -0.31
N VAL A 58 9.12 25.27 0.37
CA VAL A 58 9.51 24.41 1.49
C VAL A 58 10.16 23.12 0.98
N ASP A 59 11.31 22.76 1.54
CA ASP A 59 11.83 21.40 1.42
C ASP A 59 11.09 20.48 2.38
N PHE A 60 10.14 19.69 1.85
CA PHE A 60 9.31 18.80 2.64
C PHE A 60 10.13 17.75 3.40
N GLU A 61 11.35 17.39 2.97
CA GLU A 61 12.17 16.39 3.68
C GLU A 61 12.71 16.92 5.02
N THR A 62 12.77 18.24 5.17
CA THR A 62 13.29 18.90 6.39
C THR A 62 12.19 19.36 7.35
N VAL A 63 10.92 19.31 6.94
CA VAL A 63 9.76 19.74 7.75
C VAL A 63 9.69 18.97 9.06
N THR A 64 9.58 19.71 10.17
CA THR A 64 9.39 19.20 11.54
C THR A 64 8.17 19.77 12.25
N THR A 65 7.67 20.93 11.80
CA THR A 65 6.49 21.62 12.37
C THR A 65 5.41 21.80 11.30
N PHE A 66 4.18 22.02 11.75
CA PHE A 66 3.03 22.26 10.89
C PHE A 66 2.18 23.38 11.48
N GLU A 67 2.58 24.61 11.17
CA GLU A 67 2.07 25.83 11.80
C GLU A 67 1.73 26.90 10.74
N SER A 68 1.10 27.99 11.17
CA SER A 68 0.89 29.18 10.32
C SER A 68 2.24 29.78 9.90
N PRO A 69 2.40 30.26 8.65
CA PRO A 69 1.36 30.47 7.62
C PRO A 69 1.01 29.23 6.78
N TYR A 70 1.72 28.11 6.92
CA TYR A 70 1.57 26.96 6.02
C TYR A 70 0.25 26.22 6.17
N VAL A 71 -0.26 26.11 7.41
CA VAL A 71 -1.55 25.44 7.69
C VAL A 71 -2.68 26.14 6.93
N GLU A 72 -2.80 27.47 7.08
CA GLU A 72 -3.84 28.25 6.39
C GLU A 72 -3.64 28.22 4.87
N ALA A 73 -2.38 28.32 4.40
CA ALA A 73 -2.08 28.22 2.98
C ALA A 73 -2.55 26.88 2.38
N ILE A 74 -2.27 25.76 3.03
CA ILE A 74 -2.65 24.42 2.56
C ILE A 74 -4.17 24.22 2.65
N LYS A 75 -4.84 24.76 3.67
CA LYS A 75 -6.31 24.74 3.77
C LYS A 75 -6.96 25.49 2.62
N ASP A 76 -6.51 26.72 2.36
CA ASP A 76 -7.05 27.55 1.29
C ASP A 76 -6.79 26.95 -0.09
N LEU A 77 -5.58 26.39 -0.30
CA LEU A 77 -5.25 25.66 -1.51
C LEU A 77 -6.13 24.42 -1.67
N TRP A 78 -6.36 23.64 -0.62
CA TRP A 78 -7.23 22.47 -0.72
C TRP A 78 -8.68 22.85 -1.02
N ALA A 79 -9.16 23.98 -0.53
CA ALA A 79 -10.49 24.49 -0.84
C ALA A 79 -10.60 25.11 -2.26
N ASP A 80 -9.49 25.35 -2.96
CA ASP A 80 -9.47 25.96 -4.28
C ASP A 80 -10.06 25.02 -5.35
N ALA A 81 -10.94 25.56 -6.20
CA ALA A 81 -11.60 24.79 -7.25
C ALA A 81 -10.61 24.21 -8.28
N GLY A 82 -9.53 24.93 -8.60
CA GLY A 82 -8.50 24.45 -9.51
C GLY A 82 -7.70 23.28 -8.91
N ILE A 83 -7.35 23.36 -7.62
CA ILE A 83 -6.68 22.25 -6.91
C ILE A 83 -7.61 21.04 -6.81
N GLN A 84 -8.92 21.23 -6.59
CA GLN A 84 -9.88 20.14 -6.62
C GLN A 84 -9.97 19.48 -8.01
N GLU A 85 -10.03 20.28 -9.09
CA GLU A 85 -9.97 19.75 -10.46
C GLU A 85 -8.66 18.97 -10.71
N CYS A 86 -7.54 19.50 -10.24
CA CYS A 86 -6.25 18.82 -10.33
C CYS A 86 -6.27 17.48 -9.59
N TYR A 87 -6.83 17.44 -8.38
CA TYR A 87 -6.98 16.21 -7.61
C TYR A 87 -7.87 15.17 -8.30
N ASP A 88 -8.93 15.58 -8.99
CA ASP A 88 -9.77 14.67 -9.77
C ASP A 88 -9.00 14.04 -10.94
N ARG A 89 -8.01 14.78 -11.47
CA ARG A 89 -7.08 14.33 -12.52
C ARG A 89 -5.80 13.67 -11.98
N ARG A 90 -5.76 13.27 -10.71
CA ARG A 90 -4.60 12.64 -10.03
C ARG A 90 -4.04 11.36 -10.67
N ARG A 91 -4.69 10.79 -11.68
CA ARG A 91 -4.13 9.69 -12.49
C ARG A 91 -3.07 10.16 -13.49
N GLU A 92 -3.08 11.44 -13.85
CA GLU A 92 -2.18 12.05 -14.84
C GLU A 92 -0.82 12.46 -14.25
N TYR A 93 -0.65 12.33 -12.94
CA TYR A 93 0.59 12.62 -12.22
C TYR A 93 0.73 11.75 -10.98
N GLN A 94 1.83 11.92 -10.26
CA GLN A 94 2.17 11.10 -9.09
C GLN A 94 1.62 11.76 -7.82
N LEU A 95 0.58 11.17 -7.23
CA LEU A 95 0.01 11.59 -5.94
C LEU A 95 -0.13 10.41 -4.99
N THR A 96 0.07 10.63 -3.70
CA THR A 96 -0.11 9.60 -2.68
C THR A 96 -1.60 9.31 -2.45
N ASP A 97 -1.95 8.03 -2.26
CA ASP A 97 -3.34 7.62 -2.02
C ASP A 97 -3.94 8.27 -0.75
N SER A 98 -3.10 8.54 0.24
CA SER A 98 -3.49 9.15 1.52
C SER A 98 -3.67 10.67 1.47
N ALA A 99 -3.42 11.32 0.32
CA ALA A 99 -3.46 12.78 0.20
C ALA A 99 -4.79 13.38 0.69
N LYS A 100 -5.92 12.92 0.14
CA LYS A 100 -7.27 13.40 0.51
C LYS A 100 -7.57 13.21 1.99
N TYR A 101 -7.14 12.09 2.57
CA TYR A 101 -7.37 11.81 3.98
C TYR A 101 -6.73 12.85 4.91
N TYR A 102 -5.46 13.16 4.70
CA TYR A 102 -4.79 14.15 5.53
C TYR A 102 -5.27 15.58 5.23
N LEU A 103 -5.52 15.89 3.96
CA LEU A 103 -5.98 17.22 3.55
C LEU A 103 -7.41 17.54 4.04
N MET A 104 -8.24 16.53 4.27
CA MET A 104 -9.55 16.71 4.93
C MET A 104 -9.44 16.88 6.46
N GLU A 105 -8.32 16.51 7.06
CA GLU A 105 -8.12 16.48 8.52
C GLU A 105 -7.04 17.49 8.98
N ILE A 106 -6.79 18.54 8.18
CA ILE A 106 -5.73 19.52 8.46
C ILE A 106 -5.88 20.14 9.84
N ASP A 107 -7.08 20.52 10.25
CA ASP A 107 -7.32 21.15 11.55
C ASP A 107 -6.95 20.22 12.73
N ARG A 108 -7.20 18.91 12.59
CA ARG A 108 -6.81 17.91 13.60
C ARG A 108 -5.29 17.75 13.64
N VAL A 109 -4.66 17.70 12.47
CA VAL A 109 -3.20 17.52 12.35
C VAL A 109 -2.42 18.76 12.80
N ALA A 110 -2.98 19.96 12.63
CA ALA A 110 -2.38 21.22 13.04
C ALA A 110 -2.59 21.57 14.53
N ALA A 111 -3.38 20.78 15.26
CA ALA A 111 -3.60 21.00 16.69
C ALA A 111 -2.29 20.88 17.48
N SER A 112 -2.08 21.76 18.46
CA SER A 112 -0.84 21.79 19.28
C SER A 112 -0.61 20.52 20.10
N ASN A 113 -1.66 19.76 20.38
CA ASN A 113 -1.63 18.48 21.07
C ASN A 113 -1.79 17.29 20.12
N TYR A 114 -1.58 17.47 18.82
CA TYR A 114 -1.73 16.41 17.83
C TYR A 114 -0.85 15.20 18.17
N LEU A 115 -1.50 14.03 18.22
CA LEU A 115 -0.87 12.74 18.32
C LEU A 115 -1.43 11.84 17.21
N PRO A 116 -0.58 11.26 16.34
CA PRO A 116 -1.04 10.44 15.23
C PRO A 116 -1.89 9.27 15.73
N THR A 117 -3.06 9.12 15.13
CA THR A 117 -3.91 7.94 15.35
C THR A 117 -3.27 6.72 14.69
N GLU A 118 -3.73 5.52 15.06
CA GLU A 118 -3.30 4.30 14.33
C GLU A 118 -3.66 4.39 12.85
N GLN A 119 -4.76 5.04 12.49
CA GLN A 119 -5.15 5.27 11.10
C GLN A 119 -4.17 6.19 10.36
N ASP A 120 -3.69 7.25 11.02
CA ASP A 120 -2.64 8.13 10.48
C ASP A 120 -1.36 7.35 10.24
N ILE A 121 -0.99 6.50 11.19
CA ILE A 121 0.20 5.65 11.09
C ILE A 121 0.03 4.63 9.97
N LEU A 122 -1.14 4.03 9.76
CA LEU A 122 -1.36 3.11 8.66
C LEU A 122 -1.32 3.79 7.29
N ARG A 123 -1.71 5.07 7.21
CA ARG A 123 -1.78 5.85 5.97
C ARG A 123 -0.50 6.60 5.60
N VAL A 124 0.44 6.74 6.53
CA VAL A 124 1.68 7.50 6.27
C VAL A 124 2.55 6.77 5.25
N ARG A 125 2.94 7.44 4.17
CA ARG A 125 3.79 6.86 3.14
C ARG A 125 5.25 7.05 3.54
N VAL A 126 5.95 5.93 3.69
CA VAL A 126 7.41 5.86 3.79
C VAL A 126 7.88 4.79 2.80
N PRO A 127 8.66 5.14 1.77
CA PRO A 127 9.23 4.15 0.86
C PRO A 127 10.14 3.18 1.62
N THR A 128 9.86 1.87 1.52
CA THR A 128 10.77 0.85 2.07
C THR A 128 12.02 0.80 1.21
N THR A 129 13.18 0.98 1.84
CA THR A 129 14.50 0.81 1.22
C THR A 129 15.21 -0.38 1.85
N GLY A 130 15.75 -1.27 1.04
CA GLY A 130 16.44 -2.47 1.49
C GLY A 130 15.48 -3.62 1.83
N ILE A 131 15.92 -4.42 2.80
CA ILE A 131 15.26 -5.63 3.26
C ILE A 131 15.11 -5.51 4.77
N ILE A 132 13.88 -5.69 5.26
CA ILE A 132 13.57 -5.59 6.69
C ILE A 132 12.92 -6.89 7.13
N GLU A 133 13.47 -7.52 8.17
CA GLU A 133 12.95 -8.76 8.72
C GLU A 133 12.16 -8.50 10.00
N TYR A 134 10.97 -9.08 10.07
CA TYR A 134 10.08 -9.05 11.23
C TYR A 134 9.83 -10.47 11.73
N PRO A 135 10.54 -10.93 12.77
CA PRO A 135 10.20 -12.17 13.44
C PRO A 135 8.93 -11.97 14.28
N PHE A 136 8.03 -12.94 14.23
CA PHE A 136 6.90 -13.02 15.14
C PHE A 136 6.55 -14.48 15.42
N ASP A 137 6.09 -14.75 16.63
CA ASP A 137 5.65 -16.08 17.04
C ASP A 137 4.12 -16.11 16.96
N LEU A 138 3.58 -17.11 16.26
CA LEU A 138 2.14 -17.36 16.18
C LEU A 138 1.90 -18.80 16.66
N GLU A 139 1.27 -18.93 17.83
CA GLU A 139 1.15 -20.19 18.56
C GLU A 139 2.53 -20.84 18.79
N GLU A 140 2.74 -22.07 18.32
CA GLU A 140 4.00 -22.82 18.43
C GLU A 140 4.90 -22.65 17.19
N ILE A 141 4.58 -21.73 16.27
CA ILE A 141 5.33 -21.54 15.03
C ILE A 141 5.97 -20.16 15.00
N ARG A 142 7.30 -20.15 14.80
CA ARG A 142 8.04 -18.91 14.56
C ARG A 142 8.02 -18.56 13.08
N PHE A 143 7.49 -17.39 12.80
CA PHE A 143 7.49 -16.78 11.48
C PHE A 143 8.57 -15.73 11.37
N ARG A 144 9.21 -15.69 10.20
CA ARG A 144 10.05 -14.57 9.78
C ARG A 144 9.45 -14.00 8.51
N MET A 145 8.96 -12.76 8.62
CA MET A 145 8.44 -12.01 7.50
C MET A 145 9.51 -11.06 6.98
N VAL A 146 9.70 -11.05 5.67
CA VAL A 146 10.72 -10.23 5.03
C VAL A 146 10.03 -9.21 4.12
N ASP A 147 10.09 -7.94 4.53
CA ASP A 147 9.59 -6.77 3.80
C ASP A 147 10.68 -6.22 2.89
N VAL A 148 10.35 -6.03 1.60
CA VAL A 148 11.30 -5.57 0.59
C VAL A 148 10.77 -4.38 -0.19
N GLY A 149 11.67 -3.47 -0.58
CA GLY A 149 11.33 -2.36 -1.46
C GLY A 149 10.83 -2.84 -2.83
N GLY A 150 9.68 -2.33 -3.28
CA GLY A 150 9.04 -2.72 -4.55
C GLY A 150 9.58 -2.02 -5.81
N GLN A 151 10.28 -0.90 -5.64
CA GLN A 151 10.82 -0.09 -6.73
C GLN A 151 11.90 -0.84 -7.51
N ARG A 152 12.04 -0.55 -8.81
CA ARG A 152 12.99 -1.24 -9.70
C ARG A 152 14.44 -1.20 -9.18
N SER A 153 14.85 -0.09 -8.57
CA SER A 153 16.17 0.10 -7.93
C SER A 153 16.41 -0.86 -6.75
N GLU A 154 15.35 -1.24 -6.04
CA GLU A 154 15.42 -2.07 -4.83
C GLU A 154 15.39 -3.57 -5.15
N ARG A 155 14.80 -3.97 -6.30
CA ARG A 155 14.62 -5.38 -6.68
C ARG A 155 15.91 -6.19 -6.79
N ARG A 156 17.03 -5.55 -7.13
CA ARG A 156 18.35 -6.23 -7.17
C ARG A 156 18.77 -6.79 -5.82
N LYS A 157 18.26 -6.22 -4.72
CA LYS A 157 18.58 -6.65 -3.35
C LYS A 157 17.81 -7.92 -2.98
N TRP A 158 16.69 -8.22 -3.64
CA TRP A 158 15.79 -9.32 -3.26
C TRP A 158 16.46 -10.69 -3.22
N ILE A 159 17.50 -10.91 -4.03
CA ILE A 159 18.27 -12.16 -4.03
C ILE A 159 18.80 -12.54 -2.64
N HIS A 160 19.02 -11.57 -1.75
CA HIS A 160 19.50 -11.80 -0.38
C HIS A 160 18.44 -12.40 0.56
N CYS A 161 17.19 -12.56 0.13
CA CYS A 161 16.12 -13.16 0.94
C CYS A 161 15.41 -14.35 0.27
N PHE A 162 15.97 -14.92 -0.80
CA PHE A 162 15.36 -16.01 -1.56
C PHE A 162 15.58 -17.40 -0.95
N GLU A 163 16.44 -17.52 0.05
CA GLU A 163 16.72 -18.80 0.69
C GLU A 163 15.63 -19.21 1.67
N ASN A 164 15.21 -20.48 1.59
CA ASN A 164 14.27 -21.12 2.52
C ASN A 164 12.89 -20.45 2.62
N VAL A 165 12.45 -19.75 1.57
CA VAL A 165 11.12 -19.14 1.50
C VAL A 165 10.05 -20.24 1.46
N THR A 166 9.22 -20.28 2.49
CA THR A 166 8.09 -21.19 2.60
C THR A 166 6.87 -20.69 1.84
N SER A 167 6.60 -19.39 1.89
CA SER A 167 5.45 -18.77 1.20
C SER A 167 5.79 -17.37 0.72
N ILE A 168 5.19 -16.98 -0.40
CA ILE A 168 5.31 -15.64 -0.99
C ILE A 168 3.96 -14.97 -0.87
N ILE A 169 3.94 -13.75 -0.33
CA ILE A 169 2.76 -12.88 -0.42
C ILE A 169 3.06 -11.82 -1.47
N PHE A 170 2.36 -11.89 -2.59
CA PHE A 170 2.44 -10.90 -3.65
C PHE A 170 1.29 -9.91 -3.53
N LEU A 171 1.61 -8.61 -3.51
CA LEU A 171 0.61 -7.57 -3.36
C LEU A 171 0.32 -6.90 -4.70
N VAL A 172 -0.96 -6.83 -5.02
CA VAL A 172 -1.49 -6.14 -6.18
C VAL A 172 -2.34 -5.00 -5.69
N ALA A 173 -2.02 -3.79 -6.13
CA ALA A 173 -2.86 -2.64 -5.88
C ALA A 173 -3.96 -2.58 -6.95
N LEU A 174 -5.19 -2.92 -6.57
CA LEU A 174 -6.35 -2.96 -7.48
C LEU A 174 -6.62 -1.62 -8.15
N SER A 175 -6.32 -0.51 -7.48
CA SER A 175 -6.60 0.83 -7.96
C SER A 175 -5.59 1.37 -8.95
N GLU A 176 -4.50 0.66 -9.29
CA GLU A 176 -3.40 1.21 -10.11
C GLU A 176 -3.52 0.92 -11.62
N TYR A 177 -4.67 0.38 -12.08
CA TYR A 177 -4.89 0.02 -13.49
C TYR A 177 -4.83 1.22 -14.44
N ASP A 178 -5.09 2.44 -13.97
CA ASP A 178 -5.09 3.67 -14.77
C ASP A 178 -3.87 4.57 -14.51
N GLN A 179 -2.84 4.05 -13.84
CA GLN A 179 -1.67 4.82 -13.42
C GLN A 179 -0.40 4.39 -14.16
N ILE A 180 0.51 5.35 -14.31
CA ILE A 180 1.87 5.13 -14.80
C ILE A 180 2.87 4.96 -13.65
N LEU A 181 3.94 4.20 -13.90
CA LEU A 181 5.03 4.01 -12.94
C LEU A 181 5.67 5.34 -12.56
N PHE A 182 6.17 5.42 -11.32
CA PHE A 182 6.96 6.56 -10.91
C PHE A 182 8.31 6.59 -11.64
N GLU A 183 8.89 5.41 -11.91
CA GLU A 183 10.18 5.25 -12.57
C GLU A 183 10.14 5.35 -14.10
N SER A 184 8.95 5.44 -14.72
CA SER A 184 8.78 5.39 -16.18
C SER A 184 7.45 6.01 -16.63
N GLU A 185 7.51 7.01 -17.52
CA GLU A 185 6.33 7.78 -17.96
C GLU A 185 5.41 7.02 -18.93
N ASN A 186 5.87 5.91 -19.51
CA ASN A 186 5.15 5.18 -20.57
C ASN A 186 4.69 3.78 -20.16
N GLU A 187 4.89 3.40 -18.90
CA GLU A 187 4.59 2.05 -18.42
C GLU A 187 3.48 2.06 -17.39
N ASN A 188 2.42 1.29 -17.66
CA ASN A 188 1.30 1.11 -16.74
C ASN A 188 1.74 0.32 -15.50
N ARG A 189 1.31 0.76 -14.31
CA ARG A 189 1.69 0.13 -13.04
C ARG A 189 1.22 -1.31 -12.90
N MET A 190 -0.01 -1.61 -13.33
CA MET A 190 -0.59 -2.94 -13.23
C MET A 190 0.07 -3.92 -14.21
N GLU A 191 0.41 -3.47 -15.43
CA GLU A 191 1.18 -4.27 -16.40
C GLU A 191 2.57 -4.65 -15.85
N GLU A 192 3.28 -3.69 -15.24
CA GLU A 192 4.57 -3.96 -14.58
C GLU A 192 4.40 -4.94 -13.40
N SER A 193 3.36 -4.76 -12.59
CA SER A 193 3.05 -5.66 -11.48
C SER A 193 2.77 -7.09 -11.98
N LYS A 194 2.03 -7.24 -13.08
CA LYS A 194 1.76 -8.51 -13.76
C LYS A 194 3.05 -9.16 -14.27
N ALA A 195 3.91 -8.40 -14.95
CA ALA A 195 5.21 -8.87 -15.43
C ALA A 195 6.12 -9.34 -14.29
N LEU A 196 6.14 -8.60 -13.18
CA LEU A 196 6.89 -8.98 -11.98
C LEU A 196 6.31 -10.23 -11.33
N PHE A 197 4.99 -10.34 -11.18
CA PHE A 197 4.34 -11.54 -10.64
C PHE A 197 4.72 -12.78 -11.44
N LYS A 198 4.60 -12.71 -12.77
CA LYS A 198 5.00 -13.79 -13.68
C LYS A 198 6.47 -14.18 -13.48
N THR A 199 7.36 -13.20 -13.37
CA THR A 199 8.78 -13.46 -13.11
C THR A 199 8.98 -14.21 -11.78
N ILE A 200 8.36 -13.74 -10.70
CA ILE A 200 8.50 -14.34 -9.36
C ILE A 200 7.99 -15.77 -9.33
N ILE A 201 6.81 -16.05 -9.88
CA ILE A 201 6.26 -17.41 -9.88
C ILE A 201 7.04 -18.35 -10.81
N THR A 202 7.76 -17.84 -11.82
CA THR A 202 8.60 -18.69 -12.67
C THR A 202 9.97 -19.01 -12.09
N TYR A 203 10.39 -18.34 -11.00
CA TYR A 203 11.73 -18.59 -10.45
C TYR A 203 11.88 -20.01 -9.89
N PRO A 204 12.94 -20.75 -10.28
CA PRO A 204 13.19 -22.10 -9.76
C PRO A 204 13.27 -22.17 -8.24
N TRP A 205 13.84 -21.13 -7.61
CA TRP A 205 13.97 -20.97 -6.16
C TRP A 205 12.64 -21.08 -5.40
N PHE A 206 11.53 -20.79 -6.07
CA PHE A 206 10.20 -20.74 -5.46
C PHE A 206 9.27 -21.86 -5.90
N GLN A 207 9.75 -22.88 -6.62
CA GLN A 207 8.91 -23.97 -7.11
C GLN A 207 8.11 -24.67 -6.00
N HIS A 208 8.71 -24.81 -4.82
CA HIS A 208 8.07 -25.43 -3.65
C HIS A 208 7.43 -24.42 -2.68
N SER A 209 7.58 -23.12 -2.94
CA SER A 209 6.98 -22.06 -2.12
C SER A 209 5.53 -21.85 -2.51
N SER A 210 4.63 -21.80 -1.51
CA SER A 210 3.23 -21.43 -1.76
C SER A 210 3.12 -19.95 -2.16
N VAL A 211 2.13 -19.60 -2.98
CA VAL A 211 1.91 -18.21 -3.43
C VAL A 211 0.55 -17.74 -2.95
N ILE A 212 0.54 -16.58 -2.30
CA ILE A 212 -0.66 -15.90 -1.82
C ILE A 212 -0.71 -14.53 -2.52
N LEU A 213 -1.79 -14.27 -3.23
CA LEU A 213 -2.06 -13.03 -3.94
C LEU A 213 -3.01 -12.16 -3.13
N PHE A 214 -2.54 -11.01 -2.68
CA PHE A 214 -3.39 -10.01 -2.05
C PHE A 214 -3.72 -8.89 -3.01
N LEU A 215 -4.97 -8.85 -3.46
CA LEU A 215 -5.53 -7.78 -4.27
C LEU A 215 -6.02 -6.67 -3.33
N ASN A 216 -5.11 -5.78 -2.99
CA ASN A 216 -5.26 -4.72 -2.00
C ASN A 216 -5.85 -3.43 -2.61
N LYS A 217 -6.22 -2.48 -1.75
CA LYS A 217 -6.84 -1.18 -2.13
C LYS A 217 -8.21 -1.34 -2.80
N LYS A 218 -8.99 -2.33 -2.36
CA LYS A 218 -10.33 -2.59 -2.92
C LYS A 218 -11.27 -1.39 -2.74
N ASP A 219 -11.13 -0.67 -1.63
CA ASP A 219 -11.86 0.56 -1.30
C ASP A 219 -11.60 1.66 -2.33
N LEU A 220 -10.34 1.81 -2.75
CA LEU A 220 -9.97 2.77 -3.80
C LEU A 220 -10.45 2.32 -5.18
N LEU A 221 -10.54 1.01 -5.45
CA LEU A 221 -11.14 0.50 -6.69
C LEU A 221 -12.64 0.81 -6.74
N GLU A 222 -13.36 0.59 -5.64
CA GLU A 222 -14.80 0.86 -5.51
C GLU A 222 -15.13 2.33 -5.82
N GLU A 223 -14.31 3.27 -5.34
CA GLU A 223 -14.45 4.68 -5.69
C GLU A 223 -14.10 4.94 -7.16
N LYS A 224 -12.94 4.42 -7.62
CA LYS A 224 -12.35 4.78 -8.91
C LYS A 224 -13.12 4.25 -10.13
N ILE A 225 -13.69 3.05 -10.04
CA ILE A 225 -14.37 2.39 -11.18
C ILE A 225 -15.60 3.17 -11.68
N MET A 226 -16.12 4.09 -10.86
CA MET A 226 -17.26 4.93 -11.19
C MET A 226 -16.95 5.94 -12.30
N TYR A 227 -15.69 6.36 -12.44
CA TYR A 227 -15.28 7.42 -13.37
C TYR A 227 -14.04 7.08 -14.20
N SER A 228 -13.30 6.01 -13.87
CA SER A 228 -12.20 5.47 -14.67
C SER A 228 -12.56 4.04 -15.07
N HIS A 229 -12.69 3.76 -16.38
CA HIS A 229 -13.21 2.47 -16.83
C HIS A 229 -12.08 1.51 -17.16
N LEU A 230 -12.14 0.29 -16.61
CA LEU A 230 -11.09 -0.72 -16.77
C LEU A 230 -10.82 -1.09 -18.24
N VAL A 231 -11.86 -1.11 -19.08
CA VAL A 231 -11.76 -1.43 -20.52
C VAL A 231 -10.85 -0.47 -21.30
N ASP A 232 -10.67 0.78 -20.84
CA ASP A 232 -9.83 1.77 -21.51
C ASP A 232 -8.33 1.43 -21.35
N TYR A 233 -7.98 0.59 -20.36
CA TYR A 233 -6.62 0.17 -20.04
C TYR A 233 -6.39 -1.32 -20.28
N PHE A 234 -7.43 -2.13 -20.13
CA PHE A 234 -7.47 -3.57 -20.39
C PHE A 234 -8.60 -3.86 -21.39
N PRO A 235 -8.35 -3.74 -22.71
CA PRO A 235 -9.38 -3.91 -23.75
C PRO A 235 -10.03 -5.30 -23.77
N GLU A 236 -9.38 -6.27 -23.13
CA GLU A 236 -9.87 -7.65 -22.94
C GLU A 236 -11.02 -7.74 -21.92
N TYR A 237 -11.25 -6.70 -21.12
CA TYR A 237 -12.34 -6.66 -20.15
C TYR A 237 -13.68 -6.41 -20.86
N ASP A 238 -14.55 -7.43 -20.82
CA ASP A 238 -15.90 -7.43 -21.40
C ASP A 238 -17.02 -7.22 -20.36
N GLY A 239 -16.66 -7.00 -19.10
CA GLY A 239 -17.61 -6.80 -18.00
C GLY A 239 -18.27 -5.42 -18.00
N PRO A 240 -19.27 -5.22 -17.13
CA PRO A 240 -19.98 -3.94 -17.03
C PRO A 240 -19.04 -2.82 -16.52
N LYS A 241 -19.30 -1.59 -16.98
CA LYS A 241 -18.67 -0.38 -16.44
C LYS A 241 -19.26 -0.06 -15.06
N GLN A 242 -18.51 0.67 -14.24
CA GLN A 242 -18.97 1.19 -12.93
C GLN A 242 -19.40 0.09 -11.94
N GLN A 243 -18.82 -1.10 -12.03
CA GLN A 243 -19.04 -2.19 -11.08
C GLN A 243 -17.69 -2.73 -10.62
N ASP A 244 -17.43 -2.66 -9.32
CA ASP A 244 -16.16 -3.07 -8.71
C ASP A 244 -15.98 -4.59 -8.71
N VAL A 245 -17.05 -5.35 -8.44
CA VAL A 245 -16.98 -6.81 -8.29
C VAL A 245 -16.55 -7.48 -9.61
N PRO A 246 -17.17 -7.22 -10.78
CA PRO A 246 -16.71 -7.82 -12.02
C PRO A 246 -15.28 -7.36 -12.41
N ALA A 247 -14.94 -6.11 -12.12
CA ALA A 247 -13.62 -5.55 -12.39
C ALA A 247 -12.51 -6.24 -11.56
N ARG A 248 -12.68 -6.39 -10.25
CA ARG A 248 -11.68 -7.05 -9.38
C ARG A 248 -11.55 -8.55 -9.67
N GLU A 249 -12.65 -9.21 -10.03
CA GLU A 249 -12.64 -10.61 -10.47
C GLU A 249 -11.91 -10.80 -11.81
N PHE A 250 -12.06 -9.85 -12.75
CA PHE A 250 -11.25 -9.84 -13.97
C PHE A 250 -9.76 -9.67 -13.66
N ILE A 251 -9.40 -8.69 -12.82
CA ILE A 251 -7.99 -8.49 -12.43
C ILE A 251 -7.43 -9.76 -11.77
N LEU A 252 -8.19 -10.40 -10.87
CA LEU A 252 -7.79 -11.68 -10.29
C LEU A 252 -7.48 -12.73 -11.36
N LYS A 253 -8.37 -12.88 -12.36
CA LYS A 253 -8.14 -13.81 -13.49
C LYS A 253 -6.88 -13.46 -14.28
N VAL A 254 -6.61 -12.18 -14.54
CA VAL A 254 -5.40 -11.72 -15.24
C VAL A 254 -4.13 -12.21 -14.53
N TYR A 255 -4.07 -12.09 -13.20
CA TYR A 255 -2.93 -12.58 -12.44
C TYR A 255 -2.87 -14.11 -12.39
N LEU A 256 -4.00 -14.80 -12.15
CA LEU A 256 -4.02 -16.26 -12.11
C LEU A 256 -3.61 -16.90 -13.46
N ASN A 257 -3.98 -16.28 -14.58
CA ASN A 257 -3.60 -16.72 -15.92
C ASN A 257 -2.10 -16.56 -16.22
N CYS A 258 -1.37 -15.79 -15.40
CA CYS A 258 0.09 -15.72 -15.52
C CYS A 258 0.80 -16.97 -14.98
N ASN A 259 0.10 -17.78 -14.16
CA ASN A 259 0.67 -18.99 -13.58
C ASN A 259 0.87 -20.07 -14.65
N PRO A 260 2.13 -20.44 -14.96
CA PRO A 260 2.39 -21.45 -15.99
C PRO A 260 2.07 -22.88 -15.54
N ASP A 261 1.92 -23.09 -14.22
CA ASP A 261 1.72 -24.41 -13.62
C ASP A 261 0.33 -24.48 -12.95
N PRO A 262 -0.65 -25.17 -13.56
CA PRO A 262 -2.00 -25.28 -13.00
C PRO A 262 -2.05 -26.06 -11.68
N ASP A 263 -1.04 -26.88 -11.38
CA ASP A 263 -0.96 -27.66 -10.13
C ASP A 263 -0.40 -26.83 -8.98
N ARG A 264 0.28 -25.70 -9.29
CA ARG A 264 0.77 -24.78 -8.26
C ARG A 264 -0.39 -24.02 -7.61
N MET A 265 -0.60 -24.28 -6.32
CA MET A 265 -1.62 -23.59 -5.54
C MET A 265 -1.31 -22.09 -5.38
N CYS A 266 -2.15 -21.24 -5.99
CA CYS A 266 -2.18 -19.81 -5.78
C CYS A 266 -3.45 -19.44 -4.99
N TYR A 267 -3.27 -19.00 -3.75
CA TYR A 267 -4.36 -18.50 -2.92
C TYR A 267 -4.58 -17.02 -3.21
N SER A 268 -5.81 -16.53 -3.20
CA SER A 268 -6.09 -15.11 -3.45
C SER A 268 -7.08 -14.55 -2.45
N HIS A 269 -6.90 -13.26 -2.09
CA HIS A 269 -7.80 -12.51 -1.24
C HIS A 269 -7.91 -11.06 -1.72
N PHE A 270 -9.12 -10.51 -1.71
CA PHE A 270 -9.36 -9.07 -1.86
C PHE A 270 -9.23 -8.39 -0.50
N THR A 271 -8.43 -7.34 -0.42
CA THR A 271 -8.05 -6.77 0.88
C THR A 271 -8.07 -5.23 0.89
N CYS A 272 -8.15 -4.66 2.09
CA CYS A 272 -8.04 -3.22 2.35
C CYS A 272 -7.09 -3.01 3.53
N ALA A 273 -5.79 -2.86 3.25
CA ALA A 273 -4.75 -2.79 4.28
C ALA A 273 -4.94 -1.67 5.32
N THR A 274 -5.69 -0.63 4.95
CA THR A 274 -6.01 0.54 5.79
C THR A 274 -7.29 0.40 6.61
N GLY A 275 -8.15 -0.59 6.35
CA GLY A 275 -9.40 -0.80 7.07
C GLY A 275 -9.21 -1.69 8.30
N LEU A 276 -9.30 -1.14 9.51
CA LEU A 276 -9.08 -1.90 10.75
C LEU A 276 -10.10 -3.06 10.96
N PHE A 277 -11.31 -2.94 10.39
CA PHE A 277 -12.49 -3.72 10.80
C PHE A 277 -12.91 -4.86 9.86
N GLU A 278 -12.41 -4.95 8.63
CA GLU A 278 -12.83 -6.03 7.70
C GLU A 278 -12.21 -7.40 8.01
N TYR A 279 -11.31 -7.47 8.98
CA TYR A 279 -10.48 -8.65 9.24
C TYR A 279 -11.06 -9.63 10.26
N LEU A 280 -12.33 -9.47 10.66
CA LEU A 280 -12.97 -10.33 11.67
C LEU A 280 -14.00 -11.32 11.11
N SER A 281 -14.17 -11.45 9.79
CA SER A 281 -15.24 -12.31 9.25
C SER A 281 -14.95 -12.98 7.90
N VAL A 282 -13.99 -13.91 7.86
CA VAL A 282 -13.90 -14.92 6.77
C VAL A 282 -13.59 -16.31 7.33
N PRO A 283 -14.58 -17.23 7.43
CA PRO A 283 -14.34 -18.61 7.82
C PRO A 283 -14.13 -19.50 6.57
N SER A 284 -12.93 -19.52 6.00
CA SER A 284 -12.60 -20.47 4.93
C SER A 284 -11.88 -21.71 5.46
N ARG A 285 -12.63 -22.82 5.59
CA ARG A 285 -12.21 -24.11 6.19
C ARG A 285 -11.16 -24.94 5.40
N LYS A 286 -10.62 -24.45 4.27
CA LYS A 286 -9.78 -25.27 3.37
C LYS A 286 -8.27 -25.04 3.51
N CYS A 287 -7.82 -24.00 4.22
CA CYS A 287 -6.40 -23.81 4.51
C CYS A 287 -6.26 -23.00 5.81
N ARG A 288 -5.91 -23.66 6.93
CA ARG A 288 -5.73 -22.98 8.24
C ARG A 288 -4.79 -21.79 8.10
N PHE A 289 -3.67 -21.97 7.40
CA PHE A 289 -2.68 -20.92 7.13
C PHE A 289 -3.32 -19.68 6.47
N SER A 290 -4.05 -19.86 5.36
CA SER A 290 -4.69 -18.76 4.65
C SER A 290 -5.78 -18.04 5.45
N SER A 291 -6.56 -18.74 6.29
CA SER A 291 -7.60 -18.14 7.12
C SER A 291 -7.05 -17.36 8.31
N TYR A 292 -5.89 -17.76 8.85
CA TYR A 292 -5.21 -17.00 9.90
C TYR A 292 -4.47 -15.77 9.32
N LEU A 293 -3.91 -15.93 8.11
CA LEU A 293 -3.25 -14.86 7.36
C LEU A 293 -4.21 -13.75 6.90
N SER A 294 -5.42 -14.09 6.43
CA SER A 294 -6.39 -13.07 5.99
C SER A 294 -6.75 -12.10 7.11
N ASN A 295 -6.94 -12.59 8.34
CA ASN A 295 -7.43 -11.79 9.46
C ASN A 295 -6.33 -11.00 10.20
N SER A 296 -5.05 -11.32 9.98
CA SER A 296 -3.96 -10.80 10.82
C SER A 296 -2.85 -10.06 10.08
N LEU A 297 -2.65 -10.34 8.79
CA LEU A 297 -1.44 -9.90 8.10
C LEU A 297 -1.60 -8.62 7.29
N VAL A 298 -2.82 -8.22 6.93
CA VAL A 298 -2.99 -7.20 5.88
C VAL A 298 -2.69 -5.77 6.34
N MET A 299 -2.69 -5.49 7.64
CA MET A 299 -2.28 -4.17 8.17
C MET A 299 -0.76 -3.90 8.10
N LEU A 300 0.02 -4.68 7.35
CA LEU A 300 1.47 -4.50 7.25
C LEU A 300 1.87 -3.57 6.09
N PHE A 301 0.96 -3.25 5.18
CA PHE A 301 1.39 -2.93 3.82
C PHE A 301 1.43 -1.43 3.52
N ARG A 302 2.53 -0.80 3.94
CA ARG A 302 2.81 0.63 3.68
C ARG A 302 3.43 0.92 2.31
N ALA A 303 3.95 -0.10 1.62
CA ALA A 303 4.83 0.12 0.46
C ALA A 303 5.20 -1.12 -0.37
N ALA A 304 5.17 -2.31 0.23
CA ALA A 304 5.82 -3.46 -0.35
C ALA A 304 4.96 -4.17 -1.37
N LEU A 305 5.58 -4.42 -2.52
CA LEU A 305 4.99 -5.13 -3.65
C LEU A 305 5.04 -6.65 -3.42
N VAL A 306 6.02 -7.13 -2.64
CA VAL A 306 6.27 -8.56 -2.38
C VAL A 306 6.79 -8.75 -0.96
N LEU A 307 6.35 -9.83 -0.32
CA LEU A 307 6.86 -10.31 0.96
C LEU A 307 7.25 -11.78 0.86
N PHE A 308 8.32 -12.13 1.55
CA PHE A 308 8.76 -13.51 1.70
C PHE A 308 8.51 -13.97 3.13
N ILE A 309 7.91 -15.15 3.29
CA ILE A 309 7.68 -15.80 4.58
C ILE A 309 8.57 -17.02 4.67
N VAL A 310 9.38 -17.06 5.72
CA VAL A 310 10.18 -18.21 6.12
C VAL A 310 9.60 -18.75 7.42
N THR A 311 9.13 -20.01 7.40
CA THR A 311 8.76 -20.72 8.63
C THR A 311 10.00 -21.41 9.19
N LEU A 312 10.34 -21.15 10.45
CA LEU A 312 11.45 -21.82 11.11
C LEU A 312 10.91 -22.89 12.08
N PRO A 313 11.38 -24.15 12.00
CA PRO A 313 11.08 -25.11 13.05
C PRO A 313 11.70 -24.62 14.36
N LEU A 314 10.92 -24.61 15.45
CA LEU A 314 11.45 -24.37 16.79
C LEU A 314 12.45 -25.49 17.12
N ARG A 315 13.75 -25.21 17.03
CA ARG A 315 14.79 -26.12 17.52
C ARG A 315 14.90 -25.99 19.04
N TYR A 316 14.57 -27.07 19.72
CA TYR A 316 14.77 -27.39 21.15
C TYR A 316 13.86 -26.69 22.18
N PHE A 317 12.78 -27.38 22.56
CA PHE A 317 12.52 -27.70 23.96
C PHE A 317 12.14 -29.19 24.05
N SER A 318 13.03 -30.00 24.62
CA SER A 318 12.66 -31.34 25.07
C SER A 318 11.74 -31.20 26.27
N ILE A 319 10.45 -31.47 26.08
CA ILE A 319 9.57 -31.83 27.19
C ILE A 319 9.07 -33.24 26.91
N HIS A 320 9.63 -34.18 27.66
CA HIS A 320 9.07 -35.52 27.77
C HIS A 320 7.65 -35.41 28.32
N VAL A 321 6.65 -35.77 27.52
CA VAL A 321 5.33 -36.15 28.05
C VAL A 321 5.19 -37.64 27.83
N VAL A 322 5.25 -38.35 28.94
CA VAL A 322 5.09 -39.80 29.07
C VAL A 322 3.63 -40.13 28.75
N ILE A 323 3.43 -41.06 27.83
CA ILE A 323 2.13 -41.68 27.57
C ILE A 323 1.90 -42.73 28.67
N TYR A 324 0.84 -42.56 29.46
CA TYR A 324 0.19 -43.67 30.16
C TYR A 324 -1.21 -43.83 29.58
N TYR A 325 -1.55 -45.09 29.31
CA TYR A 325 -2.76 -45.58 28.63
C TYR A 325 -4.07 -45.10 29.24
#